data_AF-A0A499VP29-F1
#
_entry.id   AF-A0A499VP29-F1
#
_cell.length_a   1.000
_cell.length_b   1.000
_cell.length_c   1.000
_cell.angle_alpha   90.00
_cell.angle_beta   90.00
_cell.angle_gamma   90.00
#
_symmetry.space_group_name_H-M   'P 1'
#
loop_
_entity.id
_entity.type
_entity.pdbx_description
1 polymer ?
#
loop_
_entity_poly.entity_id
_entity_poly.type
_entity_poly.pdbx_seq_one_letter_code
_entity_poly.pdbx_strand_id
1 'polypeptide(L)'
;MQKPFPRAPAVRCLYRTACATAAAALVVPLLVTGPSSDAQGEATTRLQRAFADAAAEYRVPQSVLLGVSYLQSRWDTHDGAPSVIGGYGPMHLTDTRTALAEAPHHGVTRDTAPPLAVAAGPQQPAPRLPGQLTTLERVAGLIGVPAARLRTDADVNVRGGAALLAATQRRLGKPLSADPADWWSAVARFSGADDSATAATFANDVFAVIRAGAHRTTDTGQRVTLAASPGVRPDSRQVRAIRPRATADPDVECPATLACDWIPAPHTEFGDDQYGNHDLADRPKDQRVEYIVIHDTEATRTSMIDTVQDPSEASWHYTVRSSDGHITQHVKTKDVAWHSGSQFVNARSIGVEHEGFLTQPDAWYSEQMYRSSARLVAYLAKKYGVPLDRQHIFGHDNVPAPTASSIPDMHDDPGPFWDWRHYFDLLGAPLRATAGADSDLVTVLPDFRTNQPLYTGCNESGKPCAPHGSSAVRVHTEPHEDAPLIQDPGGARTARTRRPTSTTWARASPPARRTPSPNAAVTGRRSGTWARRPGSRTRRGIRRPSEPQV
;
A
#
# COMPACT_ATOMS: atom_id res chain seq x y z
N MET A 1 20.27 -63.65 -30.78
CA MET A 1 19.72 -63.67 -32.16
C MET A 1 19.94 -62.29 -32.78
N GLN A 2 20.95 -62.20 -33.66
CA GLN A 2 20.88 -61.71 -35.05
C GLN A 2 20.46 -60.24 -35.18
N LYS A 3 21.39 -59.28 -35.08
CA LYS A 3 22.40 -58.78 -36.03
C LYS A 3 21.86 -57.92 -37.21
N PRO A 4 22.56 -56.79 -37.51
CA PRO A 4 22.17 -55.70 -38.41
C PRO A 4 22.84 -55.84 -39.80
N PHE A 5 22.69 -54.88 -40.73
CA PHE A 5 23.64 -54.49 -41.82
C PHE A 5 22.99 -53.43 -42.76
N PRO A 6 23.71 -52.74 -43.68
CA PRO A 6 25.11 -52.24 -43.66
C PRO A 6 25.27 -50.79 -44.20
N ARG A 7 26.54 -50.35 -44.29
CA ARG A 7 27.08 -49.05 -44.78
C ARG A 7 27.53 -49.07 -46.26
N ALA A 8 27.75 -47.86 -46.79
CA ALA A 8 28.78 -47.39 -47.76
C ALA A 8 28.54 -47.61 -49.28
N PRO A 9 29.27 -46.94 -50.23
CA PRO A 9 30.40 -46.01 -50.09
C PRO A 9 30.35 -44.71 -50.95
N ALA A 10 31.44 -43.93 -50.85
CA ALA A 10 31.73 -42.66 -51.54
C ALA A 10 32.44 -42.86 -52.90
N VAL A 11 32.34 -41.87 -53.80
CA VAL A 11 33.26 -41.66 -54.94
C VAL A 11 33.57 -40.17 -55.09
N ARG A 12 34.87 -39.85 -55.10
CA ARG A 12 35.44 -38.54 -55.50
C ARG A 12 35.72 -38.56 -57.01
N CYS A 13 35.51 -37.46 -57.73
CA CYS A 13 36.40 -37.07 -58.83
C CYS A 13 36.32 -35.55 -59.10
N LEU A 14 37.50 -34.95 -59.30
CA LEU A 14 37.75 -33.56 -59.65
C LEU A 14 37.44 -33.26 -61.11
N TYR A 15 37.01 -32.04 -61.44
CA TYR A 15 37.49 -31.29 -62.63
C TYR A 15 37.48 -29.78 -62.36
N ARG A 16 38.60 -29.14 -62.74
CA ARG A 16 38.83 -27.69 -62.78
C ARG A 16 38.20 -27.11 -64.06
N THR A 17 37.63 -25.90 -64.02
CA THR A 17 38.15 -24.64 -64.64
C THR A 17 37.05 -23.59 -64.84
N ALA A 18 37.31 -22.39 -64.29
CA ALA A 18 36.98 -21.01 -64.69
C ALA A 18 35.80 -20.70 -65.64
N CYS A 19 34.95 -19.74 -65.24
CA CYS A 19 34.87 -18.41 -65.85
C CYS A 19 33.94 -17.46 -65.08
N ALA A 20 34.28 -16.17 -65.13
CA ALA A 20 33.82 -15.08 -64.27
C ALA A 20 32.38 -14.60 -64.54
N THR A 21 31.75 -14.02 -63.52
CA THR A 21 31.15 -12.67 -63.60
C THR A 21 31.05 -12.05 -62.19
N ALA A 22 31.44 -10.78 -62.11
CA ALA A 22 31.47 -9.97 -60.91
C ALA A 22 30.06 -9.48 -60.52
N ALA A 23 29.73 -9.56 -59.23
CA ALA A 23 28.72 -8.72 -58.60
C ALA A 23 29.20 -8.40 -57.18
N ALA A 24 29.80 -7.22 -57.02
CA ALA A 24 30.17 -6.67 -55.72
C ALA A 24 28.90 -6.25 -54.99
N ALA A 25 28.44 -7.08 -54.04
CA ALA A 25 27.51 -6.66 -53.00
C ALA A 25 28.32 -6.37 -51.74
N LEU A 26 28.52 -5.08 -51.45
CA LEU A 26 29.01 -4.58 -50.17
C LEU A 26 28.02 -5.00 -49.07
N VAL A 27 28.31 -6.11 -48.40
CA VAL A 27 27.69 -6.42 -47.10
C VAL A 27 28.47 -5.61 -46.07
N VAL A 28 27.98 -4.40 -45.78
CA VAL A 28 28.36 -3.68 -44.57
C VAL A 28 27.73 -4.44 -43.41
N PRO A 29 28.49 -4.99 -42.44
CA PRO A 29 27.89 -5.45 -41.21
C PRO A 29 27.48 -4.21 -40.43
N LEU A 30 26.19 -3.87 -40.46
CA LEU A 30 25.58 -3.00 -39.47
C LEU A 30 25.67 -3.72 -38.12
N LEU A 31 26.79 -3.53 -37.43
CA LEU A 31 26.91 -3.73 -35.99
C LEU A 31 25.99 -2.70 -35.34
N VAL A 32 24.70 -3.04 -35.24
CA VAL A 32 23.82 -2.40 -34.28
C VAL A 32 24.31 -2.89 -32.93
N THR A 33 25.18 -2.09 -32.29
CA THR A 33 25.46 -2.21 -30.86
C THR A 33 24.17 -1.87 -30.14
N GLY A 34 23.30 -2.87 -29.95
CA GLY A 34 22.26 -2.77 -28.93
C GLY A 34 22.92 -2.47 -27.58
N PRO A 35 22.24 -1.75 -26.67
CA PRO A 35 22.80 -1.48 -25.35
C PRO A 35 23.22 -2.80 -24.71
N SER A 36 24.48 -2.89 -24.29
CA SER A 36 25.05 -4.07 -23.65
C SER A 36 24.16 -4.48 -22.47
N SER A 37 23.77 -5.75 -22.39
CA SER A 37 22.95 -6.27 -21.28
C SER A 37 23.60 -6.01 -19.91
N ASP A 38 24.93 -5.86 -19.86
CA ASP A 38 25.68 -5.46 -18.67
C ASP A 38 25.39 -4.03 -18.21
N ALA A 39 25.27 -3.06 -19.13
CA ALA A 39 24.97 -1.66 -18.78
C ALA A 39 23.52 -1.51 -18.26
N GLN A 40 22.57 -2.27 -18.82
CA GLN A 40 21.20 -2.33 -18.29
C GLN A 40 21.14 -3.09 -16.95
N GLY A 41 21.97 -4.13 -16.78
CA GLY A 41 22.14 -4.85 -15.52
C GLY A 41 22.67 -3.94 -14.39
N GLU A 42 23.67 -3.12 -14.69
CA GLU A 42 24.23 -2.14 -13.75
C GLU A 42 23.24 -1.02 -13.41
N ALA A 43 22.50 -0.51 -14.40
CA ALA A 43 21.49 0.52 -14.20
C ALA A 43 20.33 0.04 -13.32
N THR A 44 19.93 -1.24 -13.45
CA THR A 44 18.86 -1.85 -12.64
C THR A 44 19.30 -2.30 -11.25
N THR A 45 20.58 -2.17 -10.89
CA THR A 45 21.13 -2.59 -9.59
C THR A 45 21.87 -1.46 -8.85
N ARG A 46 21.67 -0.21 -9.29
CA ARG A 46 22.29 0.97 -8.67
C ARG A 46 21.89 1.08 -7.20
N LEU A 47 20.61 0.93 -6.88
CA LEU A 47 20.12 1.03 -5.50
C LEU A 47 20.73 -0.07 -4.60
N GLN A 48 20.86 -1.30 -5.10
CA GLN A 48 21.53 -2.39 -4.38
C GLN A 48 22.99 -2.03 -4.04
N ARG A 49 23.71 -1.37 -4.95
CA ARG A 49 25.08 -0.88 -4.73
C ARG A 49 25.10 0.25 -3.71
N ALA A 50 24.18 1.22 -3.79
CA ALA A 50 24.06 2.29 -2.81
C ALA A 50 23.88 1.74 -1.38
N PHE A 51 23.10 0.67 -1.20
CA PHE A 51 23.01 -0.03 0.08
C PHE A 51 24.33 -0.65 0.54
N ALA A 52 25.09 -1.28 -0.37
CA ALA A 52 26.38 -1.87 -0.05
C ALA A 52 27.42 -0.81 0.33
N ASP A 53 27.49 0.28 -0.44
CA ASP A 53 28.42 1.38 -0.23
C ASP A 53 28.13 2.11 1.09
N ALA A 54 26.87 2.43 1.37
CA ALA A 54 26.46 3.07 2.62
C ALA A 54 26.69 2.15 3.84
N ALA A 55 26.42 0.85 3.70
CA ALA A 55 26.70 -0.14 4.74
C ALA A 55 28.20 -0.19 5.07
N ALA A 56 29.06 -0.20 4.06
CA ALA A 56 30.51 -0.19 4.22
C ALA A 56 31.01 1.12 4.85
N GLU A 57 30.55 2.27 4.36
CA GLU A 57 30.95 3.60 4.84
C GLU A 57 30.66 3.78 6.34
N TYR A 58 29.45 3.41 6.77
CA TYR A 58 29.02 3.61 8.16
C TYR A 58 29.21 2.38 9.05
N ARG A 59 29.80 1.31 8.51
CA ARG A 59 30.01 0.02 9.19
C ARG A 59 28.73 -0.53 9.83
N VAL A 60 27.63 -0.44 9.08
CA VAL A 60 26.34 -1.06 9.40
C VAL A 60 26.23 -2.35 8.59
N PRO A 61 25.81 -3.49 9.16
CA PRO A 61 25.57 -4.69 8.36
C PRO A 61 24.53 -4.41 7.27
N GLN A 62 24.86 -4.74 6.01
CA GLN A 62 23.98 -4.45 4.87
C GLN A 62 22.58 -5.06 5.04
N SER A 63 22.48 -6.23 5.69
CA SER A 63 21.20 -6.87 6.00
C SER A 63 20.33 -6.05 6.96
N VAL A 64 20.93 -5.37 7.94
CA VAL A 64 20.22 -4.46 8.84
C VAL A 64 19.70 -3.25 8.07
N LEU A 65 20.55 -2.63 7.25
CA LEU A 65 20.16 -1.45 6.47
C LEU A 65 19.05 -1.76 5.46
N LEU A 66 19.18 -2.86 4.70
CA LEU A 66 18.16 -3.35 3.79
C LEU A 66 16.87 -3.73 4.52
N GLY A 67 16.97 -4.39 5.68
CA GLY A 67 15.81 -4.79 6.48
C GLY A 67 15.03 -3.59 7.02
N VAL A 68 15.72 -2.58 7.55
CA VAL A 68 15.10 -1.32 7.99
C VAL A 68 14.41 -0.64 6.81
N SER A 69 15.12 -0.44 5.70
CA SER A 69 14.55 0.21 4.51
C SER A 69 13.35 -0.55 3.93
N TYR A 70 13.35 -1.88 3.99
CA TYR A 70 12.22 -2.68 3.54
C TYR A 70 10.96 -2.42 4.38
N LEU A 71 11.10 -2.33 5.70
CA LEU A 71 9.97 -2.03 6.62
C LEU A 71 9.49 -0.58 6.52
N GLN A 72 10.36 0.32 6.06
CA GLN A 72 10.01 1.71 5.84
C GLN A 72 9.24 1.90 4.54
N SER A 73 9.80 1.49 3.39
CA SER A 73 9.22 1.78 2.06
C SER A 73 9.22 0.60 1.08
N ARG A 74 9.62 -0.59 1.51
CA ARG A 74 9.90 -1.73 0.60
C ARG A 74 10.96 -1.42 -0.46
N TRP A 75 11.88 -0.50 -0.12
CA TRP A 75 12.94 0.06 -0.98
C TRP A 75 12.45 1.01 -2.08
N ASP A 76 11.16 1.33 -2.12
CA ASP A 76 10.61 2.26 -3.10
C ASP A 76 11.03 3.71 -2.79
N THR A 77 11.13 4.51 -3.85
CA THR A 77 11.60 5.91 -3.81
C THR A 77 10.46 6.93 -3.85
N HIS A 78 9.30 6.49 -4.33
CA HIS A 78 8.06 7.21 -4.54
C HIS A 78 8.24 8.49 -5.37
N ASP A 79 9.14 8.44 -6.35
CA ASP A 79 9.52 9.58 -7.21
C ASP A 79 9.88 10.86 -6.42
N GLY A 80 10.43 10.68 -5.21
CA GLY A 80 10.79 11.77 -4.31
C GLY A 80 9.63 12.40 -3.56
N ALA A 81 8.43 11.85 -3.68
CA ALA A 81 7.25 12.35 -3.02
C ALA A 81 7.12 11.81 -1.56
N PRO A 82 6.59 12.62 -0.62
CA PRO A 82 6.48 12.24 0.77
C PRO A 82 5.35 11.24 1.02
N SER A 83 5.56 10.30 1.95
CA SER A 83 4.45 9.53 2.56
C SER A 83 3.45 10.44 3.28
N VAL A 84 2.31 9.91 3.73
CA VAL A 84 1.31 10.59 4.57
C VAL A 84 1.85 11.37 5.78
N ILE A 85 2.97 10.95 6.36
CA ILE A 85 3.62 11.62 7.50
C ILE A 85 4.90 12.40 7.13
N GLY A 86 5.15 12.64 5.84
CA GLY A 86 6.29 13.41 5.37
C GLY A 86 7.63 12.67 5.31
N GLY A 87 7.63 11.34 5.25
CA GLY A 87 8.84 10.53 5.05
C GLY A 87 9.20 10.36 3.58
N TYR A 88 10.49 10.50 3.26
CA TYR A 88 11.01 10.50 1.89
C TYR A 88 11.97 9.33 1.62
N GLY A 89 11.89 8.79 0.41
CA GLY A 89 12.84 7.83 -0.15
C GLY A 89 12.92 6.47 0.58
N PRO A 90 13.89 5.61 0.21
CA PRO A 90 13.98 4.24 0.71
C PRO A 90 14.08 4.09 2.23
N MET A 91 14.66 5.07 2.91
CA MET A 91 14.84 5.05 4.38
C MET A 91 13.71 5.76 5.12
N HIS A 92 12.74 6.34 4.40
CA HIS A 92 11.60 7.09 4.96
C HIS A 92 12.05 8.16 5.96
N LEU A 93 13.02 8.98 5.55
CA LEU A 93 13.52 10.08 6.37
C LEU A 93 12.49 11.21 6.38
N THR A 94 12.02 11.58 7.56
CA THR A 94 10.87 12.46 7.76
C THR A 94 11.24 13.94 7.78
N ASP A 95 10.48 14.73 7.02
CA ASP A 95 10.45 16.19 7.01
C ASP A 95 8.99 16.66 6.87
N THR A 96 8.23 16.49 7.96
CA THR A 96 6.79 16.74 7.94
C THR A 96 6.47 18.23 7.78
N ARG A 97 7.37 19.15 8.14
CA ARG A 97 7.13 20.59 7.92
C ARG A 97 7.07 20.92 6.44
N THR A 98 8.02 20.41 5.67
CA THR A 98 8.06 20.63 4.22
C THR A 98 6.86 19.95 3.57
N ALA A 99 6.57 18.69 3.93
CA ALA A 99 5.42 17.97 3.39
C ALA A 99 4.09 18.68 3.65
N LEU A 100 3.86 19.21 4.87
CA LEU A 100 2.65 19.96 5.20
C LEU A 100 2.56 21.31 4.46
N ALA A 101 3.69 21.94 4.15
CA ALA A 101 3.71 23.18 3.37
C ALA A 101 3.45 22.95 1.87
N GLU A 102 3.77 21.76 1.37
CA GLU A 102 3.57 21.35 -0.01
C GLU A 102 2.19 20.69 -0.22
N ALA A 103 1.55 20.20 0.84
CA ALA A 103 0.22 19.62 0.80
C ALA A 103 -0.86 20.67 0.47
N PRO A 104 -1.84 20.38 -0.41
CA PRO A 104 -3.01 21.21 -0.59
C PRO A 104 -3.75 21.39 0.75
N HIS A 105 -4.15 22.62 1.09
CA HIS A 105 -4.99 22.87 2.26
C HIS A 105 -6.36 22.19 2.06
N HIS A 106 -6.56 21.04 2.70
CA HIS A 106 -7.89 20.47 2.88
C HIS A 106 -8.61 21.32 3.92
N GLY A 107 -9.41 22.28 3.45
CA GLY A 107 -10.43 22.90 4.27
C GLY A 107 -11.45 21.82 4.60
N VAL A 108 -11.53 21.44 5.88
CA VAL A 108 -12.65 20.68 6.42
C VAL A 108 -13.91 21.49 6.10
N THR A 109 -14.69 21.08 5.11
CA THR A 109 -16.04 21.60 4.93
C THR A 109 -16.87 21.04 6.07
N ARG A 110 -16.93 21.81 7.14
CA ARG A 110 -17.79 21.58 8.30
C ARG A 110 -19.22 21.91 7.89
N ASP A 111 -19.85 21.04 7.09
CA ASP A 111 -21.21 21.26 6.60
C ASP A 111 -22.25 20.70 7.56
N THR A 112 -22.36 21.32 8.74
CA THR A 112 -23.64 21.50 9.48
C THR A 112 -23.48 22.55 10.59
N ALA A 113 -23.61 23.84 10.25
CA ALA A 113 -24.19 24.93 11.08
C ALA A 113 -23.71 26.31 10.56
N PRO A 114 -24.55 27.37 10.58
CA PRO A 114 -24.12 28.70 10.15
C PRO A 114 -22.98 29.24 11.06
N PRO A 115 -21.96 29.90 10.50
CA PRO A 115 -20.77 30.29 11.23
C PRO A 115 -21.06 31.43 12.22
N LEU A 116 -20.84 31.16 13.51
CA LEU A 116 -20.58 32.23 14.48
C LEU A 116 -19.17 32.77 14.20
N ALA A 117 -19.11 34.04 13.78
CA ALA A 117 -17.86 34.72 13.48
C ALA A 117 -16.97 34.84 14.73
N VAL A 118 -15.92 34.03 14.80
CA VAL A 118 -14.82 34.23 15.76
C VAL A 118 -13.76 35.07 15.06
N ALA A 119 -13.51 36.27 15.58
CA ALA A 119 -12.49 37.19 15.07
C ALA A 119 -11.10 36.53 15.12
N ALA A 120 -10.33 36.70 14.05
CA ALA A 120 -8.98 36.18 13.92
C ALA A 120 -8.06 36.73 15.01
N GLY A 121 -7.71 35.89 15.98
CA GLY A 121 -6.66 36.15 16.96
C GLY A 121 -5.26 36.01 16.34
N PRO A 122 -4.22 36.55 17.01
CA PRO A 122 -2.85 36.53 16.50
C PRO A 122 -2.35 35.10 16.25
N GLN A 123 -1.69 34.92 15.11
CA GLN A 123 -1.15 33.65 14.61
C GLN A 123 -0.18 33.05 15.65
N GLN A 124 -0.60 31.94 16.28
CA GLN A 124 0.24 31.23 17.23
C GLN A 124 1.46 30.63 16.51
N PRO A 125 2.64 30.58 17.16
CA PRO A 125 3.81 29.93 16.59
C PRO A 125 3.50 28.46 16.30
N ALA A 126 3.94 27.97 15.13
CA ALA A 126 3.70 26.59 14.70
C ALA A 126 4.17 25.59 15.78
N PRO A 127 3.37 24.55 16.11
CA PRO A 127 3.74 23.56 17.11
C PRO A 127 5.11 22.94 16.83
N ARG A 128 5.89 22.69 17.88
CA ARG A 128 7.15 21.93 17.76
C ARG A 128 6.82 20.48 17.43
N LEU A 129 7.09 20.07 16.18
CA LEU A 129 6.88 18.70 15.76
C LEU A 129 7.76 17.70 16.57
N PRO A 130 7.25 16.50 16.88
CA PRO A 130 8.02 15.42 17.47
C PRO A 130 9.27 15.07 16.66
N GLY A 131 10.31 14.59 17.34
CA GLY A 131 11.60 14.29 16.70
C GLY A 131 11.52 13.19 15.62
N GLN A 132 10.53 12.29 15.71
CA GLN A 132 10.26 11.29 14.68
C GLN A 132 9.74 11.88 13.36
N LEU A 133 9.28 13.12 13.35
CA LEU A 133 8.73 13.83 12.18
C LEU A 133 9.73 14.81 11.53
N THR A 134 10.97 14.87 12.05
CA THR A 134 12.04 15.78 11.57
C THR A 134 13.40 15.09 11.53
N THR A 135 13.43 13.82 11.09
CA THR A 135 14.68 13.05 11.04
C THR A 135 15.58 13.48 9.88
N LEU A 136 15.01 14.00 8.79
CA LEU A 136 15.73 14.35 7.58
C LEU A 136 16.70 15.52 7.80
N GLU A 137 16.31 16.58 8.49
CA GLU A 137 17.20 17.73 8.75
C GLU A 137 18.36 17.35 9.67
N ARG A 138 18.10 16.48 10.65
CA ARG A 138 19.15 15.91 11.50
C ARG A 138 20.16 15.11 10.68
N VAL A 139 19.68 14.29 9.75
CA VAL A 139 20.53 13.47 8.89
C VAL A 139 21.32 14.34 7.91
N ALA A 140 20.70 15.39 7.35
CA ALA A 140 21.36 16.37 6.49
C ALA A 140 22.59 16.98 7.19
N GLY A 141 22.44 17.39 8.46
CA GLY A 141 23.54 17.87 9.28
C GLY A 141 24.58 16.79 9.60
N LEU A 142 24.17 15.53 9.79
CA LEU A 142 25.06 14.41 10.12
C LEU A 142 26.01 14.04 8.97
N ILE A 143 25.53 14.09 7.72
CA ILE A 143 26.31 13.68 6.54
C ILE A 143 26.81 14.87 5.69
N GLY A 144 26.47 16.10 6.06
CA GLY A 144 26.95 17.33 5.42
C GLY A 144 26.38 17.56 4.02
N VAL A 145 25.09 17.28 3.81
CA VAL A 145 24.40 17.51 2.51
C VAL A 145 23.15 18.38 2.67
N PRO A 146 22.70 19.08 1.63
CA PRO A 146 21.41 19.77 1.66
C PRO A 146 20.22 18.81 1.85
N ALA A 147 19.24 19.19 2.67
CA ALA A 147 18.02 18.43 2.92
C ALA A 147 17.28 18.02 1.63
N ALA A 148 17.24 18.90 0.63
CA ALA A 148 16.62 18.63 -0.67
C ALA A 148 17.17 17.37 -1.37
N ARG A 149 18.47 17.06 -1.21
CA ARG A 149 19.06 15.84 -1.78
C ARG A 149 18.57 14.57 -1.09
N LEU A 150 18.29 14.61 0.21
CA LEU A 150 17.72 13.46 0.92
C LEU A 150 16.29 13.15 0.50
N ARG A 151 15.56 14.13 -0.07
CA ARG A 151 14.19 13.95 -0.58
C ARG A 151 14.19 13.32 -1.97
N THR A 152 15.09 13.75 -2.86
CA THR A 152 15.04 13.41 -4.29
C THR A 152 16.10 12.42 -4.76
N ASP A 153 17.14 12.15 -3.97
CA ASP A 153 18.24 11.24 -4.35
C ASP A 153 18.27 10.01 -3.45
N ALA A 154 17.88 8.87 -4.01
CA ALA A 154 17.81 7.59 -3.31
C ALA A 154 19.16 7.17 -2.71
N ASP A 155 20.28 7.42 -3.40
CA ASP A 155 21.60 7.00 -2.93
C ASP A 155 21.99 7.81 -1.68
N VAL A 156 21.71 9.12 -1.69
CA VAL A 156 21.96 10.01 -0.55
C VAL A 156 21.00 9.69 0.60
N ASN A 157 19.75 9.34 0.31
CA ASN A 157 18.76 8.92 1.31
C ASN A 157 19.21 7.63 2.04
N VAL A 158 19.66 6.62 1.28
CA VAL A 158 20.22 5.36 1.83
C VAL A 158 21.47 5.64 2.68
N ARG A 159 22.38 6.47 2.18
CA ARG A 159 23.56 6.94 2.92
C ARG A 159 23.18 7.60 4.24
N GLY A 160 22.15 8.47 4.21
CA GLY A 160 21.61 9.14 5.38
C GLY A 160 21.01 8.19 6.43
N GLY A 161 20.25 7.18 5.99
CA GLY A 161 19.71 6.16 6.90
C GLY A 161 20.79 5.31 7.56
N ALA A 162 21.84 4.93 6.80
CA ALA A 162 23.01 4.22 7.35
C ALA A 162 23.75 5.07 8.40
N ALA A 163 23.95 6.36 8.12
CA ALA A 163 24.54 7.30 9.06
C ALA A 163 23.70 7.42 10.34
N LEU A 164 22.38 7.51 10.21
CA LEU A 164 21.46 7.59 11.34
C LEU A 164 21.52 6.35 12.23
N LEU A 165 21.55 5.14 11.64
CA LEU A 165 21.71 3.88 12.38
C LEU A 165 23.04 3.85 13.14
N ALA A 166 24.16 4.14 12.47
CA ALA A 166 25.48 4.14 13.09
C ALA A 166 25.59 5.18 14.22
N ALA A 167 25.05 6.39 14.01
CA ALA A 167 24.99 7.41 15.04
C ALA A 167 24.10 7.00 16.22
N THR A 168 23.01 6.27 15.96
CA THR A 168 22.13 5.72 17.00
C THR A 168 22.84 4.66 17.83
N GLN A 169 23.53 3.71 17.19
CA GLN A 169 24.33 2.68 17.87
C GLN A 169 25.38 3.31 18.80
N ARG A 170 26.10 4.34 18.32
CA ARG A 170 27.10 5.07 19.12
C ARG A 170 26.47 5.80 20.31
N ARG A 171 25.32 6.46 20.12
CA ARG A 171 24.60 7.13 21.23
C ARG A 171 24.11 6.17 22.30
N LEU A 172 23.84 4.91 21.93
CA LEU A 172 23.51 3.84 22.88
C LEU A 172 24.74 3.32 23.64
N GLY A 173 25.93 3.90 23.44
CA GLY A 173 27.18 3.46 24.05
C GLY A 173 27.68 2.13 23.50
N LYS A 174 27.16 1.68 22.34
CA LYS A 174 27.52 0.41 21.73
C LYS A 174 28.54 0.61 20.61
N PRO A 175 29.51 -0.32 20.44
CA PRO A 175 30.39 -0.30 19.28
C PRO A 175 29.60 -0.59 18.00
N LEU A 176 30.15 -0.13 16.88
CA LEU A 176 29.71 -0.61 15.57
C LEU A 176 30.17 -2.07 15.41
N SER A 177 29.30 -2.93 14.89
CA SER A 177 29.54 -4.36 14.76
C SER A 177 29.18 -4.85 13.37
N ALA A 178 29.93 -5.82 12.86
CA ALA A 178 29.60 -6.53 11.63
C ALA A 178 28.48 -7.56 11.83
N ASP A 179 28.17 -7.95 13.08
CA ASP A 179 27.10 -8.89 13.39
C ASP A 179 25.73 -8.17 13.44
N PRO A 180 24.76 -8.52 12.57
CA PRO A 180 23.41 -7.98 12.62
C PRO A 180 22.73 -8.10 13.99
N ALA A 181 23.04 -9.15 14.78
CA ALA A 181 22.46 -9.40 16.10
C ALA A 181 22.68 -8.26 17.10
N ASP A 182 23.77 -7.49 16.93
CA ASP A 182 24.17 -6.41 17.82
C ASP A 182 23.41 -5.10 17.60
N TRP A 183 22.61 -5.00 16.53
CA TRP A 183 21.97 -3.76 16.09
C TRP A 183 20.52 -3.60 16.53
N TRP A 184 19.93 -4.59 17.23
CA TRP A 184 18.51 -4.59 17.55
C TRP A 184 18.05 -3.33 18.29
N SER A 185 18.81 -2.85 19.29
CA SER A 185 18.47 -1.60 20.00
C SER A 185 18.55 -0.36 19.10
N ALA A 186 19.50 -0.30 18.17
CA ALA A 186 19.59 0.82 17.24
C ALA A 186 18.45 0.80 16.22
N VAL A 187 18.07 -0.38 15.73
CA VAL A 187 16.90 -0.58 14.87
C VAL A 187 15.62 -0.18 15.61
N ALA A 188 15.45 -0.60 16.87
CA ALA A 188 14.29 -0.23 17.67
C ALA A 188 14.15 1.29 17.80
N ARG A 189 15.26 2.01 18.04
CA ARG A 189 15.29 3.47 18.11
C ARG A 189 15.14 4.17 16.76
N PHE A 190 15.44 3.49 15.65
CA PHE A 190 15.27 4.04 14.31
C PHE A 190 13.79 4.26 13.97
N SER A 191 12.89 3.44 14.51
CA SER A 191 11.43 3.58 14.30
C SER A 191 10.85 4.95 14.63
N GLY A 192 11.54 5.73 15.49
CA GLY A 192 11.00 6.99 16.01
C GLY A 192 9.86 6.81 17.01
N ALA A 193 9.53 5.58 17.43
CA ALA A 193 8.49 5.36 18.42
C ALA A 193 8.84 5.96 19.79
N ASP A 194 7.86 6.59 20.43
CA ASP A 194 7.97 7.22 21.75
C ASP A 194 7.88 6.19 22.90
N ASP A 195 7.42 4.97 22.60
CA ASP A 195 7.29 3.88 23.55
C ASP A 195 8.13 2.65 23.17
N SER A 196 8.51 1.86 24.18
CA SER A 196 9.38 0.71 24.00
C SER A 196 8.70 -0.47 23.30
N ALA A 197 7.38 -0.60 23.37
CA ALA A 197 6.64 -1.72 22.79
C ALA A 197 6.60 -1.60 21.26
N THR A 198 6.28 -0.41 20.76
CA THR A 198 6.25 -0.10 19.34
C THR A 198 7.64 -0.18 18.74
N ALA A 199 8.65 0.41 19.41
CA ALA A 199 10.05 0.30 19.01
C ALA A 199 10.52 -1.16 18.91
N ALA A 200 10.12 -2.01 19.88
CA ALA A 200 10.42 -3.43 19.87
C ALA A 200 9.71 -4.17 18.72
N THR A 201 8.45 -3.82 18.43
CA THR A 201 7.66 -4.40 17.34
C THR A 201 8.34 -4.16 15.99
N PHE A 202 8.69 -2.90 15.70
CA PHE A 202 9.43 -2.54 14.48
C PHE A 202 10.75 -3.31 14.35
N ALA A 203 11.56 -3.37 15.42
CA ALA A 203 12.81 -4.10 15.39
C ALA A 203 12.63 -5.61 15.19
N ASN A 204 11.60 -6.21 15.80
CA ASN A 204 11.29 -7.62 15.60
C ASN A 204 10.89 -7.91 14.16
N ASP A 205 10.17 -7.00 13.51
CA ASP A 205 9.74 -7.12 12.12
C ASP A 205 10.89 -6.98 11.13
N VAL A 206 11.80 -6.02 11.36
CA VAL A 206 13.06 -5.91 10.60
C VAL A 206 13.85 -7.21 10.69
N PHE A 207 14.01 -7.77 11.89
CA PHE A 207 14.72 -9.03 12.07
C PHE A 207 13.98 -10.23 11.48
N ALA A 208 12.64 -10.20 11.41
CA ALA A 208 11.86 -11.22 10.72
C ALA A 208 12.12 -11.19 9.21
N VAL A 209 12.16 -10.01 8.60
CA VAL A 209 12.49 -9.82 7.20
C VAL A 209 13.95 -10.22 6.90
N ILE A 210 14.90 -9.91 7.78
CA ILE A 210 16.30 -10.38 7.64
C ILE A 210 16.37 -11.92 7.64
N ARG A 211 15.62 -12.59 8.52
CA ARG A 211 15.61 -14.06 8.57
C ARG A 211 15.00 -14.68 7.32
N ALA A 212 13.91 -14.11 6.84
CA ALA A 212 13.17 -14.62 5.69
C ALA A 212 13.86 -14.28 4.35
N GLY A 213 14.57 -13.15 4.31
CA GLY A 213 15.00 -12.53 3.06
C GLY A 213 13.83 -11.85 2.33
N ALA A 214 14.17 -11.05 1.32
CA ALA A 214 13.19 -10.41 0.43
C ALA A 214 13.84 -10.11 -0.93
N HIS A 215 13.04 -10.08 -1.99
CA HIS A 215 13.45 -9.58 -3.29
C HIS A 215 12.31 -8.76 -3.91
N ARG A 216 12.62 -7.67 -4.59
CA ARG A 216 11.62 -6.81 -5.24
C ARG A 216 12.24 -6.03 -6.39
N THR A 217 11.42 -5.72 -7.39
CA THR A 217 11.68 -4.63 -8.33
C THR A 217 10.93 -3.40 -7.86
N THR A 218 11.64 -2.31 -7.57
CA THR A 218 11.05 -1.08 -7.04
C THR A 218 10.17 -0.38 -8.06
N ASP A 219 9.46 0.65 -7.59
CA ASP A 219 8.74 1.66 -8.38
C ASP A 219 9.56 2.24 -9.55
N THR A 220 10.86 2.44 -9.36
CA THR A 220 11.82 2.97 -10.34
C THR A 220 12.55 1.89 -11.14
N GLY A 221 12.11 0.63 -11.05
CA GLY A 221 12.69 -0.49 -11.80
C GLY A 221 14.00 -1.04 -11.24
N GLN A 222 14.42 -0.64 -10.03
CA GLN A 222 15.62 -1.17 -9.39
C GLN A 222 15.34 -2.55 -8.82
N ARG A 223 16.23 -3.51 -9.05
CA ARG A 223 16.19 -4.84 -8.43
C ARG A 223 16.99 -4.81 -7.13
N VAL A 224 16.30 -5.06 -6.03
CA VAL A 224 16.90 -5.12 -4.68
C VAL A 224 16.63 -6.48 -4.08
N THR A 225 17.64 -7.05 -3.43
CA THR A 225 17.61 -8.35 -2.77
C THR A 225 18.26 -8.27 -1.40
N LEU A 226 17.52 -8.74 -0.40
CA LEU A 226 18.00 -9.07 0.92
C LEU A 226 18.10 -10.60 1.02
N ALA A 227 19.31 -11.12 1.07
CA ALA A 227 19.54 -12.54 1.25
C ALA A 227 19.02 -13.00 2.62
N ALA A 228 18.30 -14.12 2.63
CA ALA A 228 17.78 -14.71 3.86
C ALA A 228 18.93 -15.10 4.81
N SER A 229 18.81 -14.71 6.08
CA SER A 229 19.77 -15.07 7.13
C SER A 229 19.05 -15.76 8.29
N PRO A 230 18.60 -17.03 8.13
CA PRO A 230 17.69 -17.70 9.07
C PRO A 230 18.24 -17.86 10.49
N GLY A 231 19.56 -17.78 10.68
CA GLY A 231 20.24 -17.89 11.96
C GLY A 231 20.32 -16.58 12.77
N VAL A 232 20.05 -15.42 12.16
CA VAL A 232 20.16 -14.12 12.85
C VAL A 232 19.10 -14.03 13.95
N ARG A 233 19.53 -13.85 15.18
CA ARG A 233 18.68 -13.61 16.35
C ARG A 233 19.19 -12.36 17.07
N PRO A 234 18.32 -11.44 17.49
CA PRO A 234 18.76 -10.30 18.26
C PRO A 234 19.36 -10.75 19.59
N ASP A 235 20.36 -10.03 20.09
CA ASP A 235 20.90 -10.30 21.43
C ASP A 235 19.78 -10.20 22.47
N SER A 236 19.50 -11.33 23.14
CA SER A 236 18.44 -11.43 24.14
C SER A 236 18.55 -10.40 25.27
N ARG A 237 19.76 -9.89 25.56
CA ARG A 237 19.99 -8.81 26.53
C ARG A 237 19.39 -7.49 26.05
N GLN A 238 19.52 -7.19 24.75
CA GLN A 238 18.95 -5.98 24.15
C GLN A 238 17.42 -6.02 24.17
N VAL A 239 16.86 -7.18 23.82
CA VAL A 239 15.41 -7.40 23.86
C VAL A 239 14.89 -7.24 25.29
N ARG A 240 15.55 -7.84 26.29
CA ARG A 240 15.17 -7.72 27.71
C ARG A 240 15.25 -6.29 28.24
N ALA A 241 16.24 -5.51 27.81
CA ALA A 241 16.42 -4.12 28.27
C ALA A 241 15.33 -3.15 27.78
N ILE A 242 14.68 -3.47 26.66
CA ILE A 242 13.61 -2.66 26.05
C ILE A 242 12.24 -3.34 26.25
N ARG A 243 12.17 -4.47 26.97
CA ARG A 243 10.87 -5.10 27.25
C ARG A 243 9.94 -4.10 27.92
N PRO A 244 8.76 -3.85 27.34
CA PRO A 244 7.76 -2.99 27.97
C PRO A 244 7.49 -3.52 29.38
N ARG A 245 7.35 -2.63 30.37
CA ARG A 245 6.61 -3.01 31.57
C ARG A 245 5.22 -3.42 31.08
N ALA A 246 4.84 -4.66 31.35
CA ALA A 246 3.51 -5.16 31.04
C ALA A 246 2.50 -4.43 31.94
N THR A 247 2.09 -3.25 31.51
CA THR A 247 0.79 -2.68 31.82
C THR A 247 0.08 -2.62 30.48
N ALA A 248 -0.15 -3.80 29.87
CA ALA A 248 -1.15 -3.87 28.83
C ALA A 248 -2.43 -3.42 29.52
N ASP A 249 -2.97 -2.30 29.06
CA ASP A 249 -4.26 -1.83 29.55
C ASP A 249 -5.23 -3.01 29.42
N PRO A 250 -5.84 -3.49 30.53
CA PRO A 250 -6.73 -4.65 30.49
C PRO A 250 -7.90 -4.43 29.53
N ASP A 251 -8.15 -3.17 29.13
CA ASP A 251 -9.19 -2.82 28.21
C ASP A 251 -8.83 -3.00 26.72
N VAL A 252 -7.57 -3.23 26.38
CA VAL A 252 -7.13 -3.33 24.99
C VAL A 252 -7.23 -4.76 24.45
N GLU A 253 -7.96 -4.90 23.35
CA GLU A 253 -8.22 -6.14 22.62
C GLU A 253 -7.27 -6.24 21.41
N CYS A 254 -6.03 -6.66 21.64
CA CYS A 254 -4.98 -6.66 20.63
C CYS A 254 -4.06 -7.90 20.76
N PRO A 255 -3.53 -8.46 19.65
CA PRO A 255 -2.60 -9.58 19.74
C PRO A 255 -1.28 -9.16 20.39
N ALA A 256 -0.70 -10.04 21.21
CA ALA A 256 0.53 -9.77 21.99
C ALA A 256 1.78 -9.44 21.15
N THR A 257 1.72 -9.62 19.83
CA THR A 257 2.78 -9.27 18.89
C THR A 257 2.74 -7.82 18.42
N LEU A 258 1.72 -7.05 18.84
CA LEU A 258 1.54 -5.65 18.49
C LEU A 258 1.65 -4.78 19.74
N ALA A 259 2.07 -3.53 19.52
CA ALA A 259 1.98 -2.48 20.52
C ALA A 259 0.65 -1.77 20.36
N CYS A 260 -0.16 -1.85 21.41
CA CYS A 260 -1.49 -1.26 21.42
C CYS A 260 -1.73 -0.45 22.69
N ASP A 261 -2.41 0.68 22.55
CA ASP A 261 -2.90 1.50 23.66
C ASP A 261 -4.41 1.76 23.55
N TRP A 262 -4.96 2.47 24.55
CA TRP A 262 -6.37 2.78 24.68
C TRP A 262 -6.57 4.29 24.78
N ILE A 263 -7.39 4.84 23.88
CA ILE A 263 -7.89 6.22 23.95
C ILE A 263 -9.40 6.13 23.70
N PRO A 264 -10.25 6.18 24.73
CA PRO A 264 -11.65 5.83 24.58
C PRO A 264 -12.39 6.83 23.69
N ALA A 265 -13.29 6.31 22.85
CA ALA A 265 -14.42 7.10 22.34
C ALA A 265 -15.51 7.11 23.44
N PRO A 266 -15.82 8.26 24.06
CA PRO A 266 -16.74 8.29 25.19
C PRO A 266 -18.18 7.96 24.76
N HIS A 267 -18.80 7.01 25.46
CA HIS A 267 -20.26 6.84 25.47
C HIS A 267 -20.83 7.65 26.63
N THR A 268 -21.09 8.92 26.37
CA THR A 268 -21.65 9.86 27.35
C THR A 268 -22.83 10.58 26.77
N GLU A 269 -23.75 11.01 27.63
CA GLU A 269 -24.88 11.84 27.23
C GLU A 269 -24.39 13.16 26.63
N PHE A 270 -24.96 13.56 25.50
CA PHE A 270 -24.74 14.85 24.85
C PHE A 270 -26.08 15.38 24.34
N GLY A 271 -26.46 16.61 24.71
CA GLY A 271 -27.79 17.14 24.41
C GLY A 271 -28.91 16.43 25.19
N ASP A 272 -30.16 16.58 24.74
CA ASP A 272 -31.34 16.01 25.40
C ASP A 272 -31.45 14.49 25.10
N ASP A 273 -31.12 13.63 26.06
CA ASP A 273 -31.27 12.16 26.04
C ASP A 273 -30.53 11.40 24.90
N GLN A 274 -29.50 12.01 24.27
CA GLN A 274 -28.69 11.34 23.24
C GLN A 274 -27.34 10.89 23.81
N TYR A 275 -26.85 9.72 23.38
CA TYR A 275 -25.56 9.17 23.80
C TYR A 275 -24.59 9.08 22.63
N GLY A 276 -23.35 9.51 22.88
CA GLY A 276 -22.37 9.78 21.85
C GLY A 276 -21.55 8.60 21.35
N ASN A 277 -20.87 8.82 20.21
CA ASN A 277 -19.88 7.96 19.54
C ASN A 277 -20.33 6.58 19.06
N HIS A 278 -20.98 5.78 19.89
CA HIS A 278 -21.20 4.36 19.65
C HIS A 278 -22.38 3.82 20.43
N ASP A 279 -22.96 2.71 19.95
CA ASP A 279 -24.02 2.00 20.66
C ASP A 279 -23.44 0.89 21.53
N LEU A 280 -23.96 0.76 22.75
CA LEU A 280 -23.61 -0.36 23.63
C LEU A 280 -24.21 -1.67 23.09
N ALA A 281 -23.43 -2.75 23.14
CA ALA A 281 -23.86 -4.08 22.75
C ALA A 281 -23.05 -5.20 23.46
N ASP A 282 -23.48 -6.44 23.29
CA ASP A 282 -22.76 -7.65 23.70
C ASP A 282 -22.43 -8.53 22.47
N ARG A 283 -21.75 -7.96 21.46
CA ARG A 283 -21.33 -8.74 20.28
C ARG A 283 -20.23 -9.75 20.64
N PRO A 284 -20.28 -10.99 20.14
CA PRO A 284 -21.16 -11.47 19.06
C PRO A 284 -22.47 -12.14 19.50
N LYS A 285 -22.89 -12.00 20.78
CA LYS A 285 -24.11 -12.66 21.29
C LYS A 285 -25.38 -12.06 20.68
N ASP A 286 -25.46 -10.73 20.67
CA ASP A 286 -26.66 -10.02 20.19
C ASP A 286 -26.64 -9.81 18.68
N GLN A 287 -25.47 -9.53 18.11
CA GLN A 287 -25.25 -9.38 16.67
C GLN A 287 -23.87 -9.90 16.31
N ARG A 288 -23.79 -10.74 15.27
CA ARG A 288 -22.50 -11.25 14.77
C ARG A 288 -21.70 -10.13 14.13
N VAL A 289 -20.39 -10.15 14.38
CA VAL A 289 -19.41 -9.40 13.59
C VAL A 289 -19.14 -10.23 12.33
N GLU A 290 -19.52 -9.68 11.18
CA GLU A 290 -19.39 -10.31 9.86
C GLU A 290 -18.32 -9.64 9.00
N TYR A 291 -17.99 -8.38 9.30
CA TYR A 291 -17.15 -7.54 8.43
C TYR A 291 -16.04 -6.86 9.22
N ILE A 292 -14.95 -6.55 8.51
CA ILE A 292 -13.94 -5.58 8.97
C ILE A 292 -13.81 -4.55 7.86
N VAL A 293 -14.08 -3.29 8.20
CA VAL A 293 -14.00 -2.18 7.24
C VAL A 293 -12.68 -1.46 7.46
N ILE A 294 -11.92 -1.33 6.37
CA ILE A 294 -10.66 -0.61 6.31
C ILE A 294 -10.95 0.81 5.86
N HIS A 295 -10.39 1.76 6.59
CA HIS A 295 -10.53 3.17 6.33
C HIS A 295 -9.16 3.82 6.22
N ASP A 296 -9.12 4.98 5.58
CA ASP A 296 -8.11 5.99 5.89
C ASP A 296 -8.76 7.23 6.51
N THR A 297 -7.96 8.02 7.21
CA THR A 297 -8.51 8.93 8.22
C THR A 297 -8.92 10.29 7.69
N GLU A 298 -8.40 10.69 6.54
CA GLU A 298 -8.52 12.05 5.96
C GLU A 298 -8.17 13.19 6.94
N ALA A 299 -7.39 12.86 7.97
CA ALA A 299 -7.17 13.71 9.12
C ALA A 299 -5.80 13.47 9.73
N THR A 300 -5.25 14.53 10.32
CA THR A 300 -4.02 14.43 11.13
C THR A 300 -4.31 13.69 12.45
N ARG A 301 -3.30 13.06 13.04
CA ARG A 301 -3.43 12.39 14.34
C ARG A 301 -4.11 13.23 15.43
N THR A 302 -3.78 14.53 15.53
CA THR A 302 -4.42 15.42 16.53
C THR A 302 -5.91 15.55 16.24
N SER A 303 -6.27 15.82 14.98
CA SER A 303 -7.67 15.91 14.56
C SER A 303 -8.43 14.61 14.81
N MET A 304 -7.82 13.44 14.56
CA MET A 304 -8.45 12.16 14.85
C MET A 304 -8.75 11.96 16.34
N ILE A 305 -7.79 12.31 17.20
CA ILE A 305 -7.96 12.20 18.66
C ILE A 305 -9.06 13.16 19.13
N ASP A 306 -9.09 14.38 18.60
CA ASP A 306 -10.13 15.35 18.93
C ASP A 306 -11.52 14.83 18.49
N THR A 307 -11.63 14.31 17.27
CA THR A 307 -12.89 13.73 16.74
C THR A 307 -13.36 12.54 17.57
N VAL A 308 -12.52 11.54 17.79
CA VAL A 308 -12.94 10.31 18.49
C VAL A 308 -13.29 10.55 19.97
N GLN A 309 -12.79 11.64 20.56
CA GLN A 309 -13.09 12.02 21.95
C GLN A 309 -14.30 12.96 22.08
N ASP A 310 -14.80 13.53 20.98
CA ASP A 310 -16.03 14.32 21.00
C ASP A 310 -17.24 13.37 20.97
N PRO A 311 -18.12 13.38 21.98
CA PRO A 311 -19.30 12.51 22.00
C PRO A 311 -20.28 12.78 20.85
N SER A 312 -20.27 13.97 20.24
CA SER A 312 -21.19 14.30 19.15
C SER A 312 -20.73 13.83 17.77
N GLU A 313 -19.52 13.28 17.67
CA GLU A 313 -18.87 12.93 16.40
C GLU A 313 -18.88 11.41 16.14
N ALA A 314 -18.34 11.03 14.98
CA ALA A 314 -18.16 9.65 14.57
C ALA A 314 -17.09 8.92 15.41
N SER A 315 -17.16 7.59 15.43
CA SER A 315 -16.19 6.75 16.13
C SER A 315 -15.81 5.50 15.34
N TRP A 316 -14.69 4.87 15.71
CA TRP A 316 -14.19 3.63 15.12
C TRP A 316 -13.54 2.77 16.20
N HIS A 317 -13.16 1.54 15.86
CA HIS A 317 -12.61 0.63 16.87
C HIS A 317 -11.12 0.81 17.05
N TYR A 318 -10.37 0.95 15.95
CA TYR A 318 -8.91 1.01 15.99
C TYR A 318 -8.34 2.05 15.02
N THR A 319 -7.31 2.77 15.46
CA THR A 319 -6.44 3.59 14.62
C THR A 319 -5.10 2.89 14.43
N VAL A 320 -4.55 2.91 13.23
CA VAL A 320 -3.18 2.47 12.91
C VAL A 320 -2.34 3.67 12.50
N ARG A 321 -1.31 3.99 13.28
CA ARG A 321 -0.40 5.11 13.05
C ARG A 321 0.54 4.79 11.89
N SER A 322 0.68 5.71 10.93
CA SER A 322 1.46 5.44 9.72
C SER A 322 2.97 5.42 9.96
N SER A 323 3.44 6.21 10.93
CA SER A 323 4.88 6.38 11.20
C SER A 323 5.59 5.11 11.68
N ASP A 324 4.91 4.28 12.47
CA ASP A 324 5.52 3.13 13.16
C ASP A 324 4.56 1.95 13.37
N GLY A 325 3.33 2.03 12.85
CA GLY A 325 2.34 0.96 12.95
C GLY A 325 1.76 0.76 14.35
N HIS A 326 1.94 1.72 15.27
CA HIS A 326 1.26 1.69 16.58
C HIS A 326 -0.25 1.65 16.41
N ILE A 327 -0.94 0.91 17.28
CA ILE A 327 -2.40 0.77 17.23
C ILE A 327 -3.03 1.36 18.47
N THR A 328 -4.02 2.23 18.28
CA THR A 328 -4.85 2.74 19.37
C THR A 328 -6.24 2.16 19.25
N GLN A 329 -6.77 1.55 20.32
CA GLN A 329 -8.17 1.13 20.38
C GLN A 329 -9.03 2.22 21.04
N HIS A 330 -10.21 2.46 20.48
CA HIS A 330 -11.13 3.51 20.92
C HIS A 330 -12.49 2.98 21.39
N VAL A 331 -13.02 1.96 20.71
CA VAL A 331 -14.30 1.31 21.05
C VAL A 331 -14.06 -0.18 21.27
N LYS A 332 -14.70 -0.76 22.28
CA LYS A 332 -14.66 -2.21 22.52
C LYS A 332 -15.31 -2.93 21.37
N THR A 333 -14.71 -4.02 20.91
CA THR A 333 -15.24 -4.80 19.76
C THR A 333 -16.58 -5.48 20.03
N LYS A 334 -17.04 -5.52 21.29
CA LYS A 334 -18.43 -5.91 21.62
C LYS A 334 -19.46 -4.82 21.32
N ASP A 335 -19.07 -3.54 21.36
CA ASP A 335 -19.92 -2.37 21.16
C ASP A 335 -19.87 -1.90 19.70
N VAL A 336 -20.83 -1.10 19.23
CA VAL A 336 -20.99 -0.73 17.82
C VAL A 336 -20.50 0.69 17.56
N ALA A 337 -19.30 0.83 17.01
CA ALA A 337 -18.78 2.14 16.58
C ALA A 337 -19.50 2.70 15.34
N TRP A 338 -19.58 4.02 15.23
CA TRP A 338 -20.24 4.72 14.12
C TRP A 338 -19.24 5.21 13.05
N HIS A 339 -18.73 4.30 12.23
CA HIS A 339 -17.62 4.58 11.31
C HIS A 339 -18.01 4.63 9.82
N SER A 340 -19.10 3.97 9.41
CA SER A 340 -19.35 3.72 7.98
C SER A 340 -20.45 4.58 7.35
N GLY A 341 -21.16 5.41 8.10
CA GLY A 341 -22.38 6.09 7.63
C GLY A 341 -23.56 5.14 7.32
N SER A 342 -23.39 3.83 7.55
CA SER A 342 -24.42 2.81 7.36
C SER A 342 -24.58 1.99 8.63
N GLN A 343 -25.67 2.22 9.37
CA GLN A 343 -25.92 1.48 10.62
C GLN A 343 -26.06 -0.03 10.40
N PHE A 344 -26.51 -0.44 9.21
CA PHE A 344 -26.52 -1.84 8.80
C PHE A 344 -25.11 -2.45 8.81
N VAL A 345 -24.12 -1.72 8.31
CA VAL A 345 -22.73 -2.17 8.30
C VAL A 345 -22.12 -2.04 9.69
N ASN A 346 -22.22 -0.87 10.34
CA ASN A 346 -21.68 -0.61 11.69
C ASN A 346 -22.03 -1.73 12.67
N ALA A 347 -23.31 -2.13 12.75
CA ALA A 347 -23.78 -3.17 13.66
C ALA A 347 -23.06 -4.52 13.49
N ARG A 348 -22.56 -4.80 12.28
CA ARG A 348 -21.91 -6.06 11.87
C ARG A 348 -20.42 -5.92 11.60
N SER A 349 -19.83 -4.75 11.79
CA SER A 349 -18.44 -4.50 11.45
C SER A 349 -17.57 -4.07 12.62
N ILE A 350 -16.27 -4.23 12.40
CA ILE A 350 -15.21 -3.53 13.12
C ILE A 350 -14.57 -2.56 12.12
N GLY A 351 -14.53 -1.27 12.45
CA GLY A 351 -13.86 -0.22 11.67
C GLY A 351 -12.40 -0.05 12.11
N VAL A 352 -11.48 -0.07 11.15
CA VAL A 352 -10.04 0.13 11.35
C VAL A 352 -9.56 1.30 10.48
N GLU A 353 -9.21 2.39 11.15
CA GLU A 353 -8.70 3.63 10.57
C GLU A 353 -7.18 3.58 10.37
N HIS A 354 -6.70 3.97 9.19
CA HIS A 354 -5.28 4.08 8.87
C HIS A 354 -4.93 5.54 8.66
N GLU A 355 -3.96 6.05 9.42
CA GLU A 355 -3.53 7.44 9.28
C GLU A 355 -3.09 7.74 7.83
N GLY A 356 -3.86 8.57 7.13
CA GLY A 356 -3.65 8.85 5.70
C GLY A 356 -4.70 9.79 5.10
N PHE A 357 -4.55 10.07 3.80
CA PHE A 357 -5.42 10.95 3.03
C PHE A 357 -5.56 10.41 1.58
N LEU A 358 -6.79 10.19 1.10
CA LEU A 358 -7.10 9.69 -0.24
C LEU A 358 -6.58 10.59 -1.34
N THR A 359 -6.77 11.90 -1.18
CA THR A 359 -6.46 12.89 -2.23
C THR A 359 -5.02 13.31 -2.26
N GLN A 360 -4.19 12.88 -1.31
CA GLN A 360 -2.75 13.06 -1.42
C GLN A 360 -2.24 12.02 -2.43
N PRO A 361 -1.87 12.44 -3.66
CA PRO A 361 -1.56 11.50 -4.75
C PRO A 361 -0.34 10.63 -4.43
N ASP A 362 0.51 11.11 -3.53
CA ASP A 362 1.82 10.58 -3.22
C ASP A 362 1.90 9.95 -1.82
N ALA A 363 0.78 9.91 -1.09
CA ALA A 363 0.64 9.39 0.26
C ALA A 363 0.65 7.86 0.27
N TRP A 364 1.79 7.28 -0.04
CA TRP A 364 1.97 5.85 0.14
C TRP A 364 2.01 5.52 1.64
N TYR A 365 1.47 4.35 1.95
CA TYR A 365 1.37 3.79 3.29
C TYR A 365 2.61 2.97 3.63
N SER A 366 3.16 3.15 4.85
CA SER A 366 4.38 2.43 5.25
C SER A 366 4.14 0.92 5.33
N GLU A 367 5.18 0.15 5.03
CA GLU A 367 5.12 -1.32 5.14
C GLU A 367 4.85 -1.75 6.59
N GLN A 368 5.38 -1.00 7.57
CA GLN A 368 5.12 -1.22 8.98
C GLN A 368 3.63 -1.06 9.34
N MET A 369 2.94 -0.07 8.77
CA MET A 369 1.51 0.14 8.98
C MET A 369 0.70 -1.02 8.39
N TYR A 370 0.98 -1.40 7.13
CA TYR A 370 0.34 -2.56 6.49
C TYR A 370 0.51 -3.85 7.30
N ARG A 371 1.72 -4.13 7.80
CA ARG A 371 2.01 -5.32 8.61
C ARG A 371 1.30 -5.33 9.95
N SER A 372 1.25 -4.17 10.62
CA SER A 372 0.59 -4.05 11.92
C SER A 372 -0.91 -4.20 11.79
N SER A 373 -1.50 -3.53 10.79
CA SER A 373 -2.90 -3.69 10.41
C SER A 373 -3.24 -5.14 10.04
N ALA A 374 -2.46 -5.79 9.17
CA ALA A 374 -2.74 -7.17 8.77
C ALA A 374 -2.72 -8.14 9.96
N ARG A 375 -1.83 -7.96 10.93
CA ARG A 375 -1.83 -8.77 12.16
C ARG A 375 -3.05 -8.50 13.04
N LEU A 376 -3.47 -7.24 13.18
CA LEU A 376 -4.68 -6.88 13.91
C LEU A 376 -5.92 -7.51 13.24
N VAL A 377 -6.07 -7.32 11.94
CA VAL A 377 -7.21 -7.84 11.16
C VAL A 377 -7.22 -9.37 11.15
N ALA A 378 -6.09 -10.05 11.00
CA ALA A 378 -6.03 -11.51 11.12
C ALA A 378 -6.42 -11.99 12.53
N TYR A 379 -6.02 -11.28 13.59
CA TYR A 379 -6.43 -11.57 14.96
C TYR A 379 -7.94 -11.41 15.16
N LEU A 380 -8.51 -10.29 14.70
CA LEU A 380 -9.94 -9.99 14.80
C LEU A 380 -10.77 -10.98 13.97
N ALA A 381 -10.35 -11.25 12.74
CA ALA A 381 -10.99 -12.22 11.86
C ALA A 381 -11.04 -13.61 12.49
N LYS A 382 -9.93 -14.05 13.12
CA LYS A 382 -9.89 -15.30 13.88
C LYS A 382 -10.81 -15.26 15.11
N LYS A 383 -10.82 -14.16 15.86
CA LYS A 383 -11.64 -14.00 17.08
C LYS A 383 -13.14 -14.09 16.78
N TYR A 384 -13.58 -13.48 15.67
CA TYR A 384 -15.00 -13.36 15.32
C TYR A 384 -15.47 -14.34 14.23
N GLY A 385 -14.56 -15.10 13.62
CA GLY A 385 -14.89 -16.02 12.53
C GLY A 385 -15.17 -15.32 11.20
N VAL A 386 -14.60 -14.14 10.97
CA VAL A 386 -14.73 -13.38 9.72
C VAL A 386 -13.83 -13.99 8.65
N PRO A 387 -14.35 -14.37 7.47
CA PRO A 387 -13.52 -14.86 6.37
C PRO A 387 -12.50 -13.81 5.89
N LEU A 388 -11.27 -14.25 5.60
CA LEU A 388 -10.25 -13.40 4.99
C LEU A 388 -10.42 -13.36 3.47
N ASP A 389 -11.45 -12.65 3.02
CA ASP A 389 -11.70 -12.35 1.62
C ASP A 389 -12.24 -10.92 1.44
N ARG A 390 -12.35 -10.48 0.18
CA ARG A 390 -12.80 -9.13 -0.18
C ARG A 390 -14.30 -8.89 0.01
N GLN A 391 -15.10 -9.92 0.29
CA GLN A 391 -16.52 -9.74 0.64
C GLN A 391 -16.69 -9.38 2.11
N HIS A 392 -15.72 -9.74 2.95
CA HIS A 392 -15.79 -9.53 4.39
C HIS A 392 -14.77 -8.52 4.92
N ILE A 393 -13.65 -8.34 4.22
CA ILE A 393 -12.64 -7.32 4.49
C ILE A 393 -12.64 -6.32 3.34
N PHE A 394 -13.33 -5.18 3.52
CA PHE A 394 -13.58 -4.19 2.48
C PHE A 394 -13.32 -2.76 2.91
N GLY A 395 -13.17 -1.85 1.94
CA GLY A 395 -12.97 -0.42 2.22
C GLY A 395 -14.30 0.32 2.38
N HIS A 396 -14.32 1.52 2.96
CA HIS A 396 -15.52 2.35 3.02
C HIS A 396 -16.12 2.62 1.62
N ASP A 397 -15.27 2.69 0.60
CA ASP A 397 -15.62 2.74 -0.82
C ASP A 397 -16.59 1.61 -1.27
N ASN A 398 -16.65 0.51 -0.52
CA ASN A 398 -17.55 -0.62 -0.79
C ASN A 398 -18.72 -0.74 0.20
N VAL A 399 -18.85 0.18 1.16
CA VAL A 399 -20.01 0.25 2.06
C VAL A 399 -21.24 0.68 1.25
N PRO A 400 -22.36 -0.06 1.29
CA PRO A 400 -23.58 0.37 0.64
C PRO A 400 -24.20 1.58 1.35
N ALA A 401 -24.62 2.57 0.55
CA ALA A 401 -25.40 3.69 1.05
C ALA A 401 -26.74 3.17 1.61
N PRO A 402 -27.21 3.67 2.78
CA PRO A 402 -28.51 3.28 3.32
C PRO A 402 -29.68 3.57 2.37
N THR A 403 -29.58 4.66 1.59
CA THR A 403 -30.59 5.10 0.63
C THR A 403 -29.93 5.62 -0.65
N ALA A 404 -30.68 5.68 -1.75
CA ALA A 404 -30.17 6.26 -2.99
C ALA A 404 -29.81 7.75 -2.85
N SER A 405 -30.55 8.49 -2.02
CA SER A 405 -30.29 9.92 -1.76
C SER A 405 -29.04 10.18 -0.94
N SER A 406 -28.58 9.21 -0.13
CA SER A 406 -27.38 9.34 0.69
C SER A 406 -26.11 8.87 -0.03
N ILE A 407 -26.21 8.40 -1.28
CA ILE A 407 -25.03 7.99 -2.07
C ILE A 407 -23.96 9.10 -2.15
N PRO A 408 -24.31 10.38 -2.38
CA PRO A 408 -23.31 11.46 -2.45
C PRO A 408 -22.54 11.71 -1.15
N ASP A 409 -23.10 11.32 0.00
CA ASP A 409 -22.53 11.57 1.32
C ASP A 409 -21.61 10.43 1.80
N MET A 410 -21.56 9.34 1.04
CA MET A 410 -20.77 8.18 1.41
C MET A 410 -19.33 8.31 0.92
N HIS A 411 -18.39 7.75 1.68
CA HIS A 411 -16.96 7.96 1.44
C HIS A 411 -16.34 7.01 0.41
N ASP A 412 -15.10 7.34 0.02
CA ASP A 412 -14.27 6.67 -0.99
C ASP A 412 -12.97 6.06 -0.41
N ASP A 413 -12.74 6.17 0.90
CA ASP A 413 -11.57 5.63 1.60
C ASP A 413 -11.59 4.08 1.67
N PRO A 414 -10.43 3.40 1.74
CA PRO A 414 -9.06 3.92 1.73
C PRO A 414 -8.55 4.21 0.31
N GLY A 415 -9.46 4.24 -0.68
CA GLY A 415 -9.14 4.70 -2.01
C GLY A 415 -8.47 3.73 -2.97
N PRO A 416 -8.15 4.21 -4.18
CA PRO A 416 -7.52 3.42 -5.22
C PRO A 416 -6.06 3.06 -4.91
N PHE A 417 -5.40 3.83 -4.03
CA PHE A 417 -3.97 3.69 -3.74
C PHE A 417 -3.67 2.71 -2.60
N TRP A 418 -4.71 2.18 -1.94
CA TRP A 418 -4.54 1.04 -1.03
C TRP A 418 -4.23 -0.24 -1.82
N ASP A 419 -3.08 -0.87 -1.57
CA ASP A 419 -2.65 -2.09 -2.24
C ASP A 419 -3.33 -3.32 -1.59
N TRP A 420 -4.57 -3.58 -1.98
CA TRP A 420 -5.35 -4.71 -1.50
C TRP A 420 -4.64 -6.05 -1.72
N ARG A 421 -3.89 -6.21 -2.83
CA ARG A 421 -3.20 -7.48 -3.09
C ARG A 421 -2.10 -7.70 -2.05
N HIS A 422 -1.26 -6.70 -1.85
CA HIS A 422 -0.19 -6.75 -0.84
C HIS A 422 -0.76 -6.93 0.57
N TYR A 423 -1.86 -6.23 0.90
CA TYR A 423 -2.50 -6.40 2.20
C TYR A 423 -2.97 -7.84 2.45
N PHE A 424 -3.56 -8.48 1.44
CA PHE A 424 -3.99 -9.88 1.54
C PHE A 424 -2.83 -10.89 1.52
N ASP A 425 -1.71 -10.57 0.87
CA ASP A 425 -0.47 -11.35 1.00
C ASP A 425 0.02 -11.34 2.46
N LEU A 426 -0.03 -10.17 3.13
CA LEU A 426 0.33 -10.03 4.55
C LEU A 426 -0.68 -10.69 5.51
N LEU A 427 -1.97 -10.72 5.15
CA LEU A 427 -3.00 -11.46 5.89
C LEU A 427 -2.81 -12.98 5.80
N GLY A 428 -1.95 -13.47 4.90
CA GLY A 428 -1.78 -14.90 4.63
C GLY A 428 -2.93 -15.50 3.81
N ALA A 429 -3.69 -14.67 3.12
CA ALA A 429 -4.84 -15.05 2.30
C ALA A 429 -4.75 -14.41 0.90
N PRO A 430 -3.67 -14.70 0.12
CA PRO A 430 -3.40 -14.02 -1.14
C PRO A 430 -4.60 -14.10 -2.10
N LEU A 431 -4.97 -12.95 -2.66
CA LEU A 431 -6.10 -12.87 -3.59
C LEU A 431 -5.80 -13.67 -4.86
N ARG A 432 -6.75 -14.52 -5.24
CA ARG A 432 -6.65 -15.38 -6.42
C ARG A 432 -8.03 -15.59 -7.03
N ALA A 433 -8.05 -15.96 -8.31
CA ALA A 433 -9.28 -16.40 -8.94
C ALA A 433 -9.80 -17.66 -8.25
N THR A 434 -11.04 -17.63 -7.79
CA THR A 434 -11.73 -18.73 -7.10
C THR A 434 -12.68 -19.50 -8.02
N ALA A 435 -13.11 -18.86 -9.10
CA ALA A 435 -14.02 -19.44 -10.08
C ALA A 435 -13.27 -20.32 -11.11
N GLY A 436 -13.93 -21.38 -11.58
CA GLY A 436 -13.42 -22.22 -12.67
C GLY A 436 -13.38 -21.50 -14.02
N ALA A 437 -12.61 -22.04 -14.99
CA ALA A 437 -12.40 -21.40 -16.29
C ALA A 437 -13.69 -21.18 -17.10
N ASP A 438 -14.71 -22.01 -16.89
CA ASP A 438 -16.02 -21.94 -17.56
C ASP A 438 -17.06 -21.15 -16.75
N SER A 439 -16.66 -20.52 -15.65
CA SER A 439 -17.55 -19.74 -14.79
C SER A 439 -17.93 -18.40 -15.44
N ASP A 440 -19.18 -18.00 -15.25
CA ASP A 440 -19.63 -16.64 -15.56
C ASP A 440 -19.13 -15.60 -14.52
N LEU A 441 -18.41 -16.04 -13.48
CA LEU A 441 -17.76 -15.18 -12.50
C LEU A 441 -16.31 -14.95 -12.89
N VAL A 442 -15.87 -13.68 -12.94
CA VAL A 442 -14.45 -13.35 -13.10
C VAL A 442 -13.95 -12.49 -11.95
N THR A 443 -12.69 -12.70 -11.55
CA THR A 443 -12.00 -11.90 -10.54
C THR A 443 -11.23 -10.78 -11.24
N VAL A 444 -11.48 -9.53 -10.83
CA VAL A 444 -10.69 -8.39 -11.28
C VAL A 444 -9.57 -8.17 -10.29
N LEU A 445 -8.34 -8.46 -10.71
CA LEU A 445 -7.17 -8.39 -9.84
C LEU A 445 -6.02 -7.73 -10.63
N PRO A 446 -6.07 -6.39 -10.84
CA PRO A 446 -5.06 -5.66 -11.61
C PRO A 446 -3.71 -5.73 -10.91
N ASP A 447 -2.62 -5.75 -11.68
CA ASP A 447 -1.29 -5.58 -11.09
C ASP A 447 -1.09 -4.16 -10.59
N PHE A 448 -1.05 -4.00 -9.25
CA PHE A 448 -1.06 -2.69 -8.59
C PHE A 448 -0.06 -1.73 -9.20
N ARG A 449 1.20 -2.15 -9.40
CA ARG A 449 2.27 -1.29 -9.89
C ARG A 449 2.06 -0.84 -11.33
N THR A 450 1.67 -1.76 -12.21
CA THR A 450 1.51 -1.46 -13.65
C THR A 450 0.14 -0.88 -14.00
N ASN A 451 -0.86 -1.04 -13.14
CA ASN A 451 -2.18 -0.46 -13.32
C ASN A 451 -2.18 0.98 -12.80
N GLN A 452 -2.00 1.94 -13.72
CA GLN A 452 -1.88 3.36 -13.42
C GLN A 452 -2.97 4.18 -14.15
N PRO A 453 -4.26 3.98 -13.82
CA PRO A 453 -5.33 4.77 -14.42
C PRO A 453 -5.16 6.26 -14.07
N LEU A 454 -5.52 7.13 -15.01
CA LEU A 454 -5.46 8.58 -14.80
C LEU A 454 -6.45 9.00 -13.72
N TYR A 455 -5.98 9.77 -12.74
CA TYR A 455 -6.80 10.40 -11.71
C TYR A 455 -6.81 11.91 -11.80
N THR A 456 -7.94 12.43 -11.34
CA THR A 456 -8.33 13.81 -11.17
C THR A 456 -8.09 14.44 -9.79
N GLY A 457 -7.53 15.64 -9.64
CA GLY A 457 -7.90 16.46 -8.48
C GLY A 457 -7.15 16.17 -7.19
N CYS A 458 -6.00 15.52 -7.25
CA CYS A 458 -5.21 15.21 -6.07
C CYS A 458 -4.58 16.47 -5.44
N ASN A 459 -3.90 17.29 -6.24
CA ASN A 459 -3.31 18.56 -5.76
C ASN A 459 -4.18 19.78 -6.09
N GLU A 460 -4.78 19.79 -7.28
CA GLU A 460 -5.60 20.89 -7.76
C GLU A 460 -6.79 20.32 -8.55
N SER A 461 -7.98 20.84 -8.28
CA SER A 461 -9.24 20.41 -8.90
C SER A 461 -9.14 20.35 -10.43
N GLY A 462 -9.44 19.20 -11.03
CA GLY A 462 -9.43 19.02 -12.49
C GLY A 462 -8.04 18.83 -13.10
N LYS A 463 -6.96 18.87 -12.32
CA LYS A 463 -5.61 18.54 -12.81
C LYS A 463 -5.34 17.03 -12.74
N PRO A 464 -4.58 16.47 -13.71
CA PRO A 464 -4.00 15.14 -13.62
C PRO A 464 -3.22 14.96 -12.32
N CYS A 465 -3.48 13.87 -11.61
CA CYS A 465 -2.56 13.34 -10.62
C CYS A 465 -1.36 12.71 -11.33
N ALA A 466 -0.23 12.59 -10.65
CA ALA A 466 0.89 11.81 -11.19
C ALA A 466 0.46 10.34 -11.38
N PRO A 467 1.11 9.57 -12.27
CA PRO A 467 0.81 8.16 -12.43
C PRO A 467 1.17 7.37 -11.16
N HIS A 468 0.20 6.66 -10.59
CA HIS A 468 0.41 5.83 -9.40
C HIS A 468 -0.20 4.45 -9.57
N GLY A 469 0.40 3.48 -8.88
CA GLY A 469 -0.18 2.15 -8.79
C GLY A 469 -1.56 2.19 -8.14
N SER A 470 -2.49 1.40 -8.66
CA SER A 470 -3.88 1.41 -8.22
C SER A 470 -4.46 0.00 -8.16
N SER A 471 -5.27 -0.25 -7.13
CA SER A 471 -6.10 -1.44 -7.02
C SER A 471 -7.39 -1.35 -7.85
N ALA A 472 -7.69 -0.17 -8.38
CA ALA A 472 -8.96 0.11 -9.02
C ALA A 472 -8.84 0.14 -10.55
N VAL A 473 -9.90 -0.30 -11.23
CA VAL A 473 -9.95 -0.37 -12.69
C VAL A 473 -11.05 0.50 -13.27
N ARG A 474 -10.84 1.02 -14.47
CA ARG A 474 -11.87 1.71 -15.24
C ARG A 474 -12.77 0.68 -15.91
N VAL A 475 -14.08 0.86 -15.80
CA VAL A 475 -15.07 -0.03 -16.42
C VAL A 475 -15.79 0.73 -17.53
N HIS A 476 -15.65 0.20 -18.74
CA HIS A 476 -16.18 0.78 -19.96
C HIS A 476 -17.42 0.02 -20.43
N THR A 477 -18.28 0.67 -21.22
CA THR A 477 -19.51 0.06 -21.78
C THR A 477 -19.22 -1.00 -22.85
N GLU A 478 -18.02 -0.98 -23.43
CA GLU A 478 -17.53 -1.90 -24.45
C GLU A 478 -16.08 -2.31 -24.16
N PRO A 479 -15.56 -3.42 -24.75
CA PRO A 479 -14.23 -3.96 -24.40
C PRO A 479 -13.08 -3.23 -25.12
N HIS A 480 -13.05 -1.90 -25.05
CA HIS A 480 -11.95 -1.07 -25.55
C HIS A 480 -11.86 0.24 -24.76
N GLU A 481 -10.66 0.82 -24.67
CA GLU A 481 -10.36 1.95 -23.78
C GLU A 481 -11.07 3.26 -24.17
N ASP A 482 -11.37 3.44 -25.46
CA ASP A 482 -12.08 4.63 -25.96
C ASP A 482 -13.60 4.56 -25.74
N ALA A 483 -14.13 3.41 -25.29
CA ALA A 483 -15.54 3.27 -25.01
C ALA A 483 -15.94 4.15 -23.81
N PRO A 484 -17.18 4.67 -23.76
CA PRO A 484 -17.65 5.42 -22.61
C PRO A 484 -17.51 4.63 -21.29
N LEU A 485 -17.17 5.32 -20.21
CA LEU A 485 -17.23 4.72 -18.88
C LEU A 485 -18.68 4.42 -18.50
N ILE A 486 -18.91 3.30 -17.81
CA ILE A 486 -20.23 3.00 -17.26
C ILE A 486 -20.60 4.09 -16.25
N GLN A 487 -21.76 4.73 -16.43
CA GLN A 487 -22.22 5.80 -15.54
C GLN A 487 -22.76 5.25 -14.23
N ASP A 488 -22.56 5.98 -13.14
CA ASP A 488 -23.23 5.73 -11.85
C ASP A 488 -24.45 6.64 -11.73
N PRO A 489 -25.68 6.10 -11.75
CA PRO A 489 -26.90 6.88 -11.58
C PRO A 489 -26.97 7.63 -10.24
N GLY A 490 -26.30 7.12 -9.19
CA GLY A 490 -26.32 7.70 -7.84
C GLY A 490 -25.48 8.98 -7.71
N GLY A 491 -24.45 9.15 -8.54
CA GLY A 491 -23.54 10.31 -8.50
C GLY A 491 -23.99 11.51 -9.35
N ALA A 492 -25.06 11.40 -10.14
CA ALA A 492 -25.36 12.34 -11.24
C ALA A 492 -26.32 13.50 -10.88
N ARG A 493 -26.80 13.63 -9.63
CA ARG A 493 -27.88 14.58 -9.29
C ARG A 493 -27.47 15.97 -8.78
N THR A 494 -26.19 16.27 -8.59
CA THR A 494 -25.73 17.60 -8.16
C THR A 494 -25.02 18.38 -9.29
N ALA A 495 -25.77 18.66 -10.35
CA ALA A 495 -25.41 19.68 -11.32
C ALA A 495 -25.58 21.10 -10.73
N ARG A 496 -24.73 21.49 -9.76
CA ARG A 496 -24.58 22.91 -9.38
C ARG A 496 -23.24 23.31 -8.77
N THR A 497 -22.15 22.66 -9.18
CA THR A 497 -20.80 23.24 -9.09
C THR A 497 -19.98 22.71 -10.26
N ARG A 498 -19.45 23.62 -11.08
CA ARG A 498 -18.47 23.32 -12.14
C ARG A 498 -17.23 22.67 -11.51
N ARG A 499 -17.20 21.34 -11.44
CA ARG A 499 -15.98 20.55 -11.38
C ARG A 499 -16.03 19.58 -12.57
N PRO A 500 -15.03 19.55 -13.46
CA PRO A 500 -15.00 18.56 -14.52
C PRO A 500 -14.93 17.18 -13.86
N THR A 501 -16.00 16.40 -14.04
CA THR A 501 -16.19 15.05 -13.51
C THR A 501 -15.06 14.17 -13.99
N SER A 502 -14.10 13.97 -13.11
CA SER A 502 -13.04 13.01 -13.24
C SER A 502 -12.87 12.49 -11.83
N THR A 503 -13.05 11.17 -11.69
CA THR A 503 -13.09 10.45 -10.41
C THR A 503 -14.46 10.47 -9.70
N THR A 504 -15.48 9.85 -10.30
CA THR A 504 -16.58 9.22 -9.55
C THR A 504 -16.26 7.74 -9.40
N TRP A 505 -15.73 7.37 -8.24
CA TRP A 505 -15.79 6.02 -7.71
C TRP A 505 -17.23 5.77 -7.27
N ALA A 506 -17.77 4.63 -7.66
CA ALA A 506 -19.19 4.41 -7.64
C ALA A 506 -19.47 2.98 -7.22
N ARG A 507 -20.22 2.88 -6.12
CA ARG A 507 -20.83 1.68 -5.55
C ARG A 507 -21.66 0.95 -6.60
N ALA A 508 -21.74 -0.37 -6.50
CA ALA A 508 -22.89 -1.08 -7.02
C ALA A 508 -23.36 -2.15 -6.06
N SER A 509 -24.65 -2.11 -5.74
CA SER A 509 -25.49 -3.30 -5.86
C SER A 509 -26.56 -2.99 -6.92
N PRO A 510 -27.02 -4.02 -7.65
CA PRO A 510 -26.57 -4.41 -9.00
C PRO A 510 -27.04 -3.43 -10.11
N PRO A 511 -26.42 -3.33 -11.31
CA PRO A 511 -25.24 -3.99 -11.86
C PRO A 511 -24.28 -2.97 -12.53
N ALA A 512 -23.27 -2.42 -11.85
CA ALA A 512 -22.13 -1.76 -12.54
C ALA A 512 -21.06 -1.22 -11.57
N ARG A 513 -19.99 -2.01 -11.36
CA ARG A 513 -18.56 -1.62 -11.18
C ARG A 513 -17.84 -2.66 -10.32
N ARG A 514 -16.54 -2.80 -10.57
CA ARG A 514 -15.68 -3.84 -9.95
C ARG A 514 -14.46 -3.16 -9.33
N THR A 515 -14.45 -3.04 -8.00
CA THR A 515 -13.21 -3.17 -7.21
C THR A 515 -12.81 -4.65 -7.19
N PRO A 516 -11.62 -5.05 -6.69
CA PRO A 516 -11.30 -6.45 -6.51
C PRO A 516 -12.29 -7.08 -5.54
N SER A 517 -13.34 -7.69 -6.11
CA SER A 517 -14.29 -8.57 -5.45
C SER A 517 -14.01 -9.98 -5.95
N PRO A 518 -14.09 -11.02 -5.09
CA PRO A 518 -13.68 -12.38 -5.49
C PRO A 518 -14.52 -12.92 -6.65
N ASN A 519 -15.76 -12.46 -6.77
CA ASN A 519 -16.77 -12.98 -7.69
C ASN A 519 -17.57 -11.82 -8.30
N ALA A 520 -17.53 -11.65 -9.61
CA ALA A 520 -18.46 -10.77 -10.30
C ALA A 520 -18.96 -11.40 -11.60
N ALA A 521 -20.29 -11.36 -11.80
CA ALA A 521 -20.98 -11.97 -12.93
C ALA A 521 -20.71 -11.23 -14.25
N VAL A 522 -20.63 -11.99 -15.34
CA VAL A 522 -20.60 -11.48 -16.72
C VAL A 522 -22.04 -11.25 -17.16
N THR A 523 -22.49 -10.00 -17.20
CA THR A 523 -23.73 -9.63 -17.87
C THR A 523 -23.42 -9.28 -19.33
N GLY A 524 -23.39 -10.27 -20.21
CA GLY A 524 -23.24 -10.00 -21.64
C GLY A 524 -22.62 -11.13 -22.46
N ARG A 525 -23.24 -12.31 -22.49
CA ARG A 525 -22.90 -13.33 -23.48
C ARG A 525 -23.60 -12.98 -24.80
N ARG A 526 -22.96 -12.18 -25.65
CA ARG A 526 -23.21 -12.23 -27.11
C ARG A 526 -21.95 -12.73 -27.79
N SER A 527 -22.08 -13.95 -28.32
CA SER A 527 -21.14 -14.70 -29.14
C SER A 527 -20.07 -13.86 -29.84
N GLY A 528 -18.83 -13.97 -29.35
CA GLY A 528 -17.65 -13.35 -29.94
C GLY A 528 -16.43 -13.65 -29.08
N THR A 529 -15.82 -14.80 -29.30
CA THR A 529 -14.51 -15.21 -28.76
C THR A 529 -13.49 -14.08 -28.81
N TRP A 530 -12.95 -13.58 -27.69
CA TRP A 530 -11.57 -13.04 -27.63
C TRP A 530 -10.97 -13.09 -26.22
N ALA A 531 -10.20 -14.15 -25.95
CA ALA A 531 -8.94 -14.08 -25.22
C ALA A 531 -7.88 -14.60 -26.20
N ARG A 532 -7.11 -13.71 -26.83
CA ARG A 532 -6.14 -14.08 -27.85
C ARG A 532 -4.83 -14.50 -27.16
N ARG A 533 -4.55 -15.81 -27.10
CA ARG A 533 -3.21 -16.34 -26.78
C ARG A 533 -2.27 -16.16 -27.98
N PRO A 534 -0.98 -15.82 -27.78
CA PRO A 534 0.03 -15.95 -28.82
C PRO A 534 0.39 -17.43 -28.99
N GLY A 535 0.30 -17.93 -30.23
CA GLY A 535 0.86 -19.23 -30.63
C GLY A 535 -0.10 -20.42 -30.52
N SER A 536 -0.96 -20.61 -31.51
CA SER A 536 -1.23 -21.95 -32.08
C SER A 536 -1.94 -21.81 -33.42
N ARG A 537 -1.36 -22.44 -34.45
CA ARG A 537 -1.99 -22.66 -35.75
C ARG A 537 -2.88 -23.89 -35.64
N THR A 538 -4.15 -23.79 -36.01
CA THR A 538 -4.82 -24.86 -36.78
C THR A 538 -6.08 -24.32 -37.47
N ARG A 539 -6.14 -24.57 -38.78
CA ARG A 539 -7.30 -24.41 -39.65
C ARG A 539 -8.34 -25.50 -39.36
N ARG A 540 -9.63 -25.15 -39.42
CA ARG A 540 -10.68 -25.80 -40.22
C ARG A 540 -12.00 -25.04 -40.01
N GLY A 541 -12.54 -24.49 -41.09
CA GLY A 541 -13.88 -23.89 -41.09
C GLY A 541 -14.96 -24.95 -41.24
N ILE A 542 -16.21 -24.56 -40.95
CA ILE A 542 -17.45 -25.10 -41.51
C ILE A 542 -18.55 -24.03 -41.40
N ARG A 543 -19.47 -24.11 -42.36
CA ARG A 543 -20.42 -23.13 -42.91
C ARG A 543 -21.53 -22.65 -41.98
N ARG A 544 -22.03 -21.43 -42.22
CA ARG A 544 -23.40 -20.97 -41.88
C ARG A 544 -24.45 -21.78 -42.66
N PRO A 545 -25.63 -21.99 -42.05
CA PRO A 545 -26.86 -21.72 -42.78
C PRO A 545 -27.91 -20.94 -41.96
N SER A 546 -28.44 -19.90 -42.60
CA SER A 546 -29.84 -19.41 -42.65
C SER A 546 -30.75 -19.47 -41.42
N GLU A 547 -31.23 -18.28 -41.00
CA GLU A 547 -32.57 -18.06 -40.42
C GLU A 547 -33.67 -18.52 -41.40
N PRO A 548 -34.88 -18.85 -40.89
CA PRO A 548 -35.95 -17.86 -41.01
C PRO A 548 -36.88 -17.72 -39.78
N GLN A 549 -37.39 -16.48 -39.68
CA GLN A 549 -38.60 -15.92 -39.06
C GLN A 549 -39.66 -16.87 -38.45
N VAL A 550 -40.11 -16.58 -37.22
CA VAL A 550 -41.36 -15.86 -36.88
C VAL A 550 -41.11 -15.01 -35.63
#